data_AF-A0A919DKA3-F1
#
_entry.id   AF-A0A919DKA3-F1
#
_cell.length_a   1.000
_cell.length_b   1.000
_cell.length_c   1.000
_cell.angle_alpha   90.00
_cell.angle_beta   90.00
_cell.angle_gamma   90.00
#
_symmetry.space_group_name_H-M   'P 1'
#
loop_
_entity.id
_entity.type
_entity.pdbx_description
1 polymer ?
#
loop_
_entity_poly.entity_id
_entity_poly.type
_entity_poly.pdbx_seq_one_letter_code
_entity_poly.pdbx_strand_id
1 'polypeptide(L)'
;MLDLVYDDPRGWLRHYMKKHTVPGRAPFGTGFIYVLAITGAVSYVKIGATAGPRARFEALRSEAHRVGSTVTRAWLSPAHPDYQTSESRVLDACRALSPSSTPRSEYFPELDFVSARREAVKAVLGVRDQPQVSVTTLAAGVHEPVPSAVQRRLAPSVYDIHRRRQLYFAQGSRRSRFRQRNAGPPERSSTDPFRKTIEELVQPRAAVIDLSSHRQMHTAARLVH
;
A
#
# COMPACT_ATOMS: atom_id res chain seq x y z
N MET A 1 1.71 -32.37 -7.59
CA MET A 1 0.71 -31.81 -6.65
C MET A 1 -0.55 -31.60 -7.47
N LEU A 2 -1.58 -32.44 -7.31
CA LEU A 2 -2.79 -32.42 -8.14
C LEU A 2 -3.65 -31.22 -7.74
N ASP A 3 -3.80 -30.24 -8.64
CA ASP A 3 -4.78 -29.18 -8.48
C ASP A 3 -6.17 -29.78 -8.64
N LEU A 4 -6.91 -29.89 -7.54
CA LEU A 4 -8.32 -30.25 -7.54
C LEU A 4 -9.09 -29.11 -8.23
N VAL A 5 -9.34 -29.28 -9.52
CA VAL A 5 -10.35 -28.52 -10.26
C VAL A 5 -11.70 -28.89 -9.64
N TYR A 6 -12.27 -27.97 -8.87
CA TYR A 6 -13.60 -28.13 -8.31
C TYR A 6 -14.60 -27.55 -9.31
N ASP A 7 -15.51 -28.39 -9.79
CA ASP A 7 -16.57 -27.98 -10.73
C ASP A 7 -17.64 -27.08 -10.09
N ASP A 8 -17.66 -26.96 -8.76
CA ASP A 8 -18.50 -26.00 -8.05
C ASP A 8 -17.68 -24.80 -7.54
N PRO A 9 -17.62 -23.69 -8.31
CA PRO A 9 -16.94 -22.48 -7.88
C PRO A 9 -17.58 -21.86 -6.62
N ARG A 10 -18.84 -22.18 -6.30
CA ARG A 10 -19.54 -21.65 -5.11
C ARG A 10 -19.16 -22.41 -3.83
N GLY A 11 -18.91 -23.71 -3.95
CA GLY A 11 -18.55 -24.61 -2.85
C GLY A 11 -17.05 -24.64 -2.52
N TRP A 12 -16.19 -24.27 -3.48
CA TRP A 12 -14.74 -24.45 -3.35
C TRP A 12 -14.14 -23.79 -2.09
N LEU A 13 -14.45 -22.51 -1.80
CA LEU A 13 -13.87 -21.83 -0.64
C LEU A 13 -14.31 -22.46 0.68
N ARG A 14 -15.54 -22.97 0.75
CA ARG A 14 -16.03 -23.72 1.92
C ARG A 14 -15.29 -25.04 2.08
N HIS A 15 -15.04 -25.74 0.97
CA HIS A 15 -14.22 -26.95 0.98
C HIS A 15 -12.79 -26.65 1.43
N TYR A 16 -12.16 -25.59 0.91
CA TYR A 16 -10.85 -25.12 1.36
C TYR A 16 -10.83 -24.87 2.87
N MET A 17 -11.81 -24.10 3.39
CA MET A 17 -11.88 -23.81 4.83
C MET A 17 -12.03 -25.07 5.68
N LYS A 18 -12.83 -26.05 5.23
CA LYS A 18 -13.02 -27.33 5.91
C LYS A 18 -11.74 -28.17 5.88
N LYS A 19 -11.12 -28.31 4.69
CA LYS A 19 -9.91 -29.11 4.46
C LYS A 19 -8.70 -28.58 5.24
N HIS A 20 -8.55 -27.26 5.34
CA HIS A 20 -7.44 -26.62 6.04
C HIS A 20 -7.77 -26.24 7.49
N THR A 21 -8.92 -26.67 8.01
CA THR A 21 -9.36 -26.43 9.40
C THR A 21 -9.26 -24.95 9.80
N VAL A 22 -9.72 -24.05 8.91
CA VAL A 22 -9.57 -22.60 9.09
C VAL A 22 -10.25 -22.17 10.40
N PRO A 23 -9.52 -21.51 11.33
CA PRO A 23 -10.06 -21.17 12.63
C PRO A 23 -11.14 -20.10 12.54
N GLY A 24 -12.09 -20.13 13.47
CA GLY A 24 -13.11 -19.07 13.58
C GLY A 24 -12.50 -17.73 14.00
N ARG A 25 -11.51 -17.78 14.90
CA ARG A 25 -10.83 -16.61 15.47
C ARG A 25 -9.36 -16.94 15.80
N ALA A 26 -8.50 -15.95 15.69
CA ALA A 26 -7.10 -16.01 16.11
C ALA A 26 -6.97 -15.99 17.64
N PRO A 27 -5.91 -16.60 18.20
CA PRO A 27 -5.50 -16.36 19.58
C PRO A 27 -5.35 -14.87 19.90
N PHE A 28 -5.55 -14.50 21.17
CA PHE A 28 -5.48 -13.10 21.62
C PHE A 28 -4.16 -12.45 21.21
N GLY A 29 -4.24 -11.25 20.63
CA GLY A 29 -3.06 -10.50 20.18
C GLY A 29 -2.40 -11.02 18.90
N THR A 30 -3.01 -12.01 18.22
CA THR A 30 -2.50 -12.54 16.95
C THR A 30 -3.51 -12.40 15.82
N GLY A 31 -3.05 -12.58 14.59
CA GLY A 31 -3.90 -12.63 13.41
C GLY A 31 -3.23 -13.35 12.25
N PHE A 32 -3.88 -13.29 11.10
CA PHE A 32 -3.50 -13.99 9.89
C PHE A 32 -3.32 -13.01 8.74
N ILE A 33 -2.49 -13.37 7.78
CA ILE A 33 -2.46 -12.80 6.43
C ILE A 33 -3.18 -13.78 5.50
N TYR A 34 -3.98 -13.26 4.58
CA TYR A 34 -4.60 -14.03 3.53
C TYR A 34 -4.29 -13.46 2.15
N VAL A 35 -4.31 -14.35 1.16
CA VAL A 35 -4.25 -14.03 -0.26
C VAL A 35 -5.37 -14.80 -0.94
N LEU A 36 -6.20 -14.12 -1.72
CA LEU A 36 -7.30 -14.71 -2.49
C LEU A 36 -7.15 -14.35 -3.96
N ALA A 37 -7.27 -15.32 -4.86
CA ALA A 37 -7.50 -15.05 -6.28
C ALA A 37 -9.01 -15.02 -6.53
N ILE A 38 -9.48 -13.98 -7.20
CA ILE A 38 -10.87 -13.79 -7.55
C ILE A 38 -10.95 -13.66 -9.08
N THR A 39 -11.85 -14.44 -9.68
CA THR A 39 -12.07 -14.50 -11.12
C THR A 39 -13.52 -14.12 -11.43
N GLY A 40 -13.73 -13.28 -12.44
CA GLY A 40 -15.04 -12.80 -12.88
C GLY A 40 -14.88 -12.02 -14.17
N ALA A 41 -15.63 -10.93 -14.36
CA ALA A 41 -15.42 -10.02 -15.48
C ALA A 41 -14.00 -9.41 -15.48
N VAL A 42 -13.46 -9.16 -14.28
CA VAL A 42 -12.05 -8.79 -14.06
C VAL A 42 -11.47 -9.77 -13.06
N SER A 43 -10.32 -10.36 -13.38
CA SER A 43 -9.57 -11.18 -12.43
C SER A 43 -8.65 -10.30 -11.61
N TYR A 44 -8.52 -10.59 -10.32
CA TYR A 44 -7.63 -9.86 -9.42
C TYR A 44 -7.24 -10.69 -8.21
N VAL A 45 -6.14 -10.31 -7.58
CA VAL A 45 -5.72 -10.84 -6.28
C VAL A 45 -6.07 -9.86 -5.18
N LYS A 46 -6.68 -10.37 -4.11
CA LYS A 46 -6.93 -9.63 -2.87
C LYS A 46 -5.99 -10.11 -1.76
N ILE A 47 -5.35 -9.16 -1.09
CA ILE A 47 -4.45 -9.43 0.04
C ILE A 47 -5.00 -8.70 1.26
N GLY A 48 -4.93 -9.31 2.45
CA GLY A 48 -5.22 -8.57 3.67
C GLY A 48 -4.92 -9.34 4.95
N ALA A 49 -5.18 -8.68 6.07
CA ALA A 49 -5.05 -9.22 7.41
C ALA A 49 -6.41 -9.45 8.09
N THR A 50 -6.48 -10.43 8.99
CA THR A 50 -7.68 -10.64 9.82
C THR A 50 -7.39 -11.43 11.10
N ALA A 51 -8.15 -11.15 12.15
CA ALA A 51 -8.19 -11.98 13.35
C ALA A 51 -9.34 -13.01 13.32
N GLY A 52 -10.21 -12.99 12.30
CA GLY A 52 -11.37 -13.88 12.16
C GLY A 52 -11.49 -14.42 10.74
N PRO A 53 -10.60 -15.35 10.32
CA PRO A 53 -10.46 -15.68 8.90
C PRO A 53 -11.69 -16.36 8.32
N ARG A 54 -12.41 -17.20 9.08
CA ARG A 54 -13.64 -17.85 8.60
C ARG A 54 -14.74 -16.86 8.25
N ALA A 55 -15.05 -15.93 9.15
CA ALA A 55 -16.06 -14.89 8.91
C ALA A 55 -15.63 -13.97 7.75
N ARG A 56 -14.34 -13.60 7.70
CA ARG A 56 -13.79 -12.78 6.62
C ARG A 56 -13.89 -13.47 5.26
N PHE A 57 -13.58 -14.77 5.17
CA PHE A 57 -13.64 -15.52 3.92
C PHE A 57 -15.08 -15.67 3.43
N GLU A 58 -16.05 -15.92 4.31
CA GLU A 58 -17.48 -15.95 3.93
C GLU A 58 -17.99 -14.58 3.46
N ALA A 59 -17.56 -13.49 4.11
CA ALA A 59 -17.87 -12.14 3.65
C ALA A 59 -17.30 -11.87 2.25
N LEU A 60 -16.01 -12.19 2.03
CA LEU A 60 -15.35 -11.98 0.73
C LEU A 60 -15.95 -12.85 -0.38
N ARG A 61 -16.33 -14.10 -0.07
CA ARG A 61 -17.06 -14.97 -0.99
C ARG A 61 -18.39 -14.34 -1.40
N SER A 62 -19.14 -13.83 -0.44
CA SER A 62 -20.46 -13.22 -0.69
C SER A 62 -20.33 -11.91 -1.46
N GLU A 63 -19.32 -11.10 -1.14
CA GLU A 63 -18.97 -9.87 -1.87
C GLU A 63 -18.60 -10.16 -3.33
N ALA A 64 -17.70 -11.13 -3.56
CA ALA A 64 -17.30 -11.54 -4.91
C ALA A 64 -18.51 -12.03 -5.71
N HIS A 65 -19.34 -12.88 -5.12
CA HIS A 65 -20.54 -13.42 -5.79
C HIS A 65 -21.52 -12.32 -6.20
N ARG A 66 -21.73 -11.31 -5.34
CA ARG A 66 -22.63 -10.19 -5.63
C ARG A 66 -22.24 -9.40 -6.88
N VAL A 67 -20.95 -9.39 -7.23
CA VAL A 67 -20.43 -8.72 -8.44
C VAL A 67 -20.13 -9.71 -9.57
N GLY A 68 -20.73 -10.91 -9.54
CA GLY A 68 -20.54 -11.92 -10.58
C GLY A 68 -19.13 -12.52 -10.63
N SER A 69 -18.37 -12.41 -9.55
CA SER A 69 -17.02 -12.97 -9.42
C SER A 69 -17.00 -14.14 -8.44
N THR A 70 -15.94 -14.95 -8.49
CA THR A 70 -15.77 -16.12 -7.62
C THR A 70 -14.35 -16.22 -7.11
N VAL A 71 -14.17 -16.63 -5.85
CA VAL A 71 -12.86 -16.94 -5.28
C VAL A 71 -12.39 -18.29 -5.82
N THR A 72 -11.29 -18.31 -6.58
CA THR A 72 -10.75 -19.51 -7.24
C THR A 72 -9.53 -20.08 -6.54
N ARG A 73 -8.79 -19.26 -5.79
CA ARG A 73 -7.62 -19.69 -4.99
C ARG A 73 -7.58 -18.94 -3.67
N ALA A 74 -7.01 -19.57 -2.66
CA ALA A 74 -6.90 -19.02 -1.32
C ALA A 74 -5.62 -19.53 -0.65
N TRP A 75 -5.01 -18.66 0.13
CA TRP A 75 -3.93 -18.99 1.04
C TRP A 75 -4.15 -18.21 2.34
N LEU A 76 -3.82 -18.84 3.45
CA LEU A 76 -3.88 -18.27 4.78
C LEU A 76 -2.58 -18.58 5.50
N SER A 77 -1.95 -17.58 6.10
CA SER A 77 -0.74 -17.76 6.90
C SER A 77 -1.04 -18.50 8.21
N PRO A 78 -0.03 -18.96 8.95
CA PRO A 78 -0.16 -19.22 10.38
C PRO A 78 -0.53 -17.96 11.17
N ALA A 79 -1.08 -18.13 12.38
CA ALA A 79 -1.35 -17.03 13.29
C ALA A 79 -0.03 -16.43 13.82
N HIS A 80 0.07 -15.10 13.85
CA HIS A 80 1.26 -14.38 14.32
C HIS A 80 0.90 -13.01 14.90
N PRO A 81 1.69 -12.48 15.86
CA PRO A 81 1.38 -11.22 16.53
C PRO A 81 1.52 -9.99 15.62
N ASP A 82 2.46 -10.02 14.68
CA ASP A 82 2.78 -8.87 13.83
C ASP A 82 1.98 -8.82 12.51
N TYR A 83 0.81 -9.45 12.46
CA TYR A 83 0.04 -9.62 11.22
C TYR A 83 -0.33 -8.29 10.54
N GLN A 84 -0.68 -7.25 11.30
CA GLN A 84 -0.96 -5.92 10.72
C GLN A 84 0.29 -5.26 10.12
N THR A 85 1.44 -5.41 10.78
CA THR A 85 2.71 -4.88 10.25
C THR A 85 3.14 -5.67 9.01
N SER A 86 2.93 -6.98 9.03
CA SER A 86 3.21 -7.88 7.93
C SER A 86 2.35 -7.53 6.72
N GLU A 87 1.05 -7.27 6.91
CA GLU A 87 0.15 -6.84 5.82
C GLU A 87 0.69 -5.63 5.08
N SER A 88 1.11 -4.58 5.81
CA SER A 88 1.68 -3.40 5.17
C SER A 88 2.89 -3.75 4.30
N ARG A 89 3.80 -4.60 4.81
CA ARG A 89 4.98 -5.05 4.05
C ARG A 89 4.60 -5.86 2.81
N VAL A 90 3.61 -6.74 2.91
CA VAL A 90 3.12 -7.53 1.77
C VAL A 90 2.54 -6.61 0.71
N LEU A 91 1.70 -5.66 1.11
CA LEU A 91 1.08 -4.71 0.19
C LEU A 91 2.13 -3.86 -0.52
N ASP A 92 3.14 -3.37 0.19
CA ASP A 92 4.23 -2.59 -0.42
C ASP A 92 5.07 -3.43 -1.39
N ALA A 93 5.43 -4.66 -1.02
CA ALA A 93 6.13 -5.59 -1.91
C ALA A 93 5.31 -5.94 -3.15
N CYS A 94 4.01 -6.18 -2.99
CA CYS A 94 3.12 -6.50 -4.11
C CYS A 94 2.92 -5.30 -5.04
N ARG A 95 2.85 -4.07 -4.50
CA ARG A 95 2.79 -2.84 -5.32
C ARG A 95 4.05 -2.60 -6.13
N ALA A 96 5.20 -3.04 -5.63
CA ALA A 96 6.46 -2.99 -6.39
C ALA A 96 6.46 -3.96 -7.59
N LEU A 97 5.67 -5.03 -7.53
CA LEU A 97 5.54 -6.01 -8.62
C LEU A 97 4.43 -5.65 -9.60
N SER A 98 3.28 -5.18 -9.11
CA SER A 98 2.12 -4.84 -9.91
C SER A 98 1.35 -3.70 -9.25
N PRO A 99 1.00 -2.63 -9.98
CA PRO A 99 0.19 -1.55 -9.44
C PRO A 99 -1.16 -2.08 -8.89
N SER A 100 -1.51 -1.67 -7.68
CA SER A 100 -2.85 -1.92 -7.13
C SER A 100 -3.88 -0.98 -7.79
N SER A 101 -5.17 -1.36 -7.78
CA SER A 101 -6.23 -0.57 -8.43
C SER A 101 -6.31 0.89 -7.95
N THR A 102 -5.88 1.14 -6.71
CA THR A 102 -5.60 2.49 -6.18
C THR A 102 -4.32 2.44 -5.34
N PRO A 103 -3.66 3.58 -5.03
CA PRO A 103 -2.41 3.59 -4.26
C PRO A 103 -2.50 2.94 -2.87
N ARG A 104 -3.71 2.81 -2.31
CA ARG A 104 -3.96 2.18 -1.00
C ARG A 104 -4.81 0.92 -1.10
N SER A 105 -5.14 0.49 -2.32
CA SER A 105 -5.97 -0.68 -2.56
C SER A 105 -5.29 -1.96 -2.08
N GLU A 106 -6.11 -2.91 -1.65
CA GLU A 106 -5.80 -4.30 -1.35
C GLU A 106 -6.01 -5.23 -2.57
N TYR A 107 -6.41 -4.65 -3.71
CA TYR A 107 -6.77 -5.35 -4.94
C TYR A 107 -5.73 -5.10 -6.02
N PHE A 108 -5.26 -6.18 -6.63
CA PHE A 108 -4.19 -6.20 -7.63
C PHE A 108 -4.69 -6.92 -8.89
N PRO A 109 -5.06 -6.21 -9.96
CA PRO A 109 -5.66 -6.82 -11.15
C PRO A 109 -4.67 -7.65 -11.97
N GLU A 110 -3.40 -7.25 -12.01
CA GLU A 110 -2.38 -7.90 -12.85
C GLU A 110 -1.39 -8.76 -12.05
N LEU A 111 -1.57 -8.84 -10.73
CA LEU A 111 -0.67 -9.63 -9.88
C LEU A 111 -1.08 -11.10 -9.88
N ASP A 112 -0.14 -11.98 -10.23
CA ASP A 112 -0.35 -13.42 -10.11
C ASP A 112 -0.43 -13.87 -8.63
N PHE A 113 -1.30 -14.85 -8.37
CA PHE A 113 -1.54 -15.39 -7.04
C PHE A 113 -0.29 -16.03 -6.42
N VAL A 114 0.54 -16.72 -7.20
CA VAL A 114 1.76 -17.38 -6.70
C VAL A 114 2.76 -16.32 -6.25
N SER A 115 2.91 -15.25 -7.03
CA SER A 115 3.76 -14.10 -6.69
C SER A 115 3.28 -13.39 -5.42
N ALA A 116 1.98 -13.10 -5.33
CA ALA A 116 1.39 -12.51 -4.12
C ALA A 116 1.59 -13.37 -2.88
N ARG A 117 1.36 -14.69 -3.01
CA ARG A 117 1.60 -15.66 -1.92
C ARG A 117 3.06 -15.69 -1.51
N ARG A 118 4.00 -15.64 -2.46
CA ARG A 118 5.45 -15.63 -2.16
C ARG A 118 5.82 -14.43 -1.30
N GLU A 119 5.38 -13.24 -1.68
CA GLU A 119 5.65 -12.01 -0.90
C GLU A 119 4.95 -12.04 0.46
N ALA A 120 3.74 -12.61 0.53
CA ALA A 120 3.05 -12.85 1.79
C ALA A 120 3.82 -13.77 2.74
N VAL A 121 4.37 -14.88 2.24
CA VAL A 121 5.20 -15.81 3.01
C VAL A 121 6.48 -15.12 3.50
N LYS A 122 7.20 -14.40 2.63
CA LYS A 122 8.40 -13.65 3.04
C LYS A 122 8.11 -12.69 4.19
N ALA A 123 7.05 -11.89 4.07
CA ALA A 123 6.69 -10.91 5.09
C ALA A 123 6.33 -11.56 6.43
N VAL A 124 5.57 -12.67 6.41
CA VAL A 124 5.21 -13.44 7.61
C VAL A 124 6.45 -14.04 8.28
N LEU A 125 7.41 -14.54 7.49
CA LEU A 125 8.69 -15.04 7.99
C LEU A 125 9.65 -13.92 8.42
N GLY A 126 9.28 -12.66 8.24
CA GLY A 126 10.14 -11.51 8.52
C GLY A 126 11.33 -11.38 7.57
N VAL A 127 11.35 -12.15 6.47
CA VAL A 127 12.36 -12.03 5.41
C VAL A 127 12.15 -10.70 4.73
N ARG A 128 13.10 -9.80 4.94
CA ARG A 128 13.19 -8.58 4.14
C ARG A 128 14.11 -8.93 2.98
N ASP A 129 13.61 -8.72 1.76
CA ASP A 129 14.52 -8.41 0.66
C ASP A 129 15.14 -7.06 1.05
N GLN A 130 16.19 -7.10 1.89
CA GLN A 130 17.11 -5.99 1.91
C GLN A 130 17.53 -5.88 0.44
N PRO A 131 17.40 -4.70 -0.20
CA PRO A 131 18.25 -4.48 -1.35
C PRO A 131 19.65 -4.72 -0.80
N GLN A 132 20.26 -5.85 -1.18
CA GLN A 132 21.71 -5.92 -1.15
C GLN A 132 22.11 -4.86 -2.15
N VAL A 133 22.26 -3.64 -1.64
CA VAL A 133 23.10 -2.65 -2.29
C VAL A 133 24.47 -3.29 -2.17
N SER A 134 24.80 -4.14 -3.13
CA SER A 134 26.16 -4.55 -3.38
C SER A 134 26.89 -3.26 -3.75
N VAL A 135 27.35 -2.52 -2.74
CA VAL A 135 28.34 -1.47 -2.92
C VAL A 135 29.65 -2.19 -3.17
N THR A 136 29.76 -2.81 -4.34
CA THR A 136 31.04 -3.17 -4.92
C THR A 136 31.41 -2.05 -5.89
N THR A 137 31.64 -0.84 -5.36
CA THR A 137 32.50 0.13 -6.04
C THR A 137 33.95 -0.30 -5.80
N LEU A 138 34.37 -1.38 -6.46
CA LEU A 138 35.77 -1.64 -6.74
C LEU A 138 36.10 -0.98 -8.08
N ALA A 139 36.20 0.35 -8.10
CA ALA A 139 37.02 1.12 -9.03
C ALA A 139 36.85 2.62 -8.74
N ALA A 140 37.97 3.30 -8.50
CA ALA A 140 38.14 4.74 -8.30
C ALA A 140 37.53 5.31 -7.01
N GLY A 141 38.41 5.70 -6.08
CA GLY A 141 38.10 6.39 -4.82
C GLY A 141 37.47 7.78 -4.97
N VAL A 142 36.29 7.84 -5.58
CA VAL A 142 35.46 9.04 -5.63
C VAL A 142 34.22 8.77 -4.79
N HIS A 143 34.19 9.39 -3.61
CA HIS A 143 33.05 9.34 -2.71
C HIS A 143 31.95 10.25 -3.29
N GLU A 144 31.12 9.75 -4.21
CA GLU A 144 29.94 10.50 -4.61
C GLU A 144 28.91 10.48 -3.46
N PRO A 145 28.48 11.65 -2.94
CA PRO A 145 27.42 11.68 -1.95
C PRO A 145 26.14 11.17 -2.59
N VAL A 146 25.49 10.21 -1.92
CA VAL A 146 24.20 9.64 -2.35
C VAL A 146 23.25 10.79 -2.69
N PRO A 147 22.65 10.82 -3.91
CA PRO A 147 21.75 11.89 -4.30
C PRO A 147 20.64 12.05 -3.28
N SER A 148 20.37 13.29 -2.84
CA SER A 148 19.39 13.61 -1.79
C SER A 148 17.98 13.08 -2.09
N ALA A 149 17.64 12.89 -3.36
CA ALA A 149 16.41 12.24 -3.80
C ALA A 149 16.28 10.77 -3.36
N VAL A 150 17.39 10.04 -3.26
CA VAL A 150 17.43 8.64 -2.83
C VAL A 150 17.35 8.55 -1.29
N GLN A 151 17.98 9.47 -0.56
CA GLN A 151 17.87 9.54 0.91
C GLN A 151 16.42 9.80 1.37
N ARG A 152 15.63 10.57 0.61
CA ARG A 152 14.21 10.82 0.90
C ARG A 152 13.31 9.58 0.75
N ARG A 153 13.71 8.56 -0.02
CA ARG A 153 12.93 7.30 -0.16
C ARG A 153 13.18 6.30 0.97
N LEU A 154 14.20 6.52 1.79
CA LEU A 154 14.55 5.65 2.93
C LEU A 154 14.16 6.23 4.29
N ALA A 155 13.76 7.51 4.34
CA ALA A 155 13.23 8.12 5.56
C ALA A 155 11.83 7.55 5.86
N PRO A 156 11.54 7.10 7.10
CA PRO A 156 10.20 6.65 7.46
C PRO A 156 9.20 7.79 7.20
N SER A 157 8.10 7.47 6.53
CA SER A 157 7.09 8.47 6.24
C SER A 157 6.52 9.05 7.54
N VAL A 158 5.96 10.27 7.49
CA VAL A 158 5.26 10.88 8.63
C VAL A 158 4.18 9.94 9.20
N TYR A 159 3.56 9.14 8.32
CA TYR A 159 2.60 8.13 8.71
C TYR A 159 3.23 6.93 9.42
N ASP A 160 4.40 6.45 8.98
CA ASP A 160 5.16 5.39 9.67
C ASP A 160 5.57 5.81 11.07
N ILE A 161 5.99 7.07 11.22
CA ILE A 161 6.30 7.67 12.51
C ILE A 161 5.04 7.68 13.39
N HIS A 162 3.90 8.08 12.85
CA HIS A 162 2.65 8.14 13.61
C HIS A 162 2.12 6.76 14.00
N ARG A 163 2.13 5.79 13.07
CA ARG A 163 1.73 4.40 13.30
C ARG A 163 2.64 3.71 14.32
N ARG A 164 3.97 3.89 14.23
CA ARG A 164 4.90 3.40 15.26
C ARG A 164 4.56 4.00 16.62
N ARG A 165 4.26 5.30 16.68
CA ARG A 165 3.87 5.98 17.93
C ARG A 165 2.58 5.39 18.53
N GLN A 166 1.59 5.06 17.70
CA GLN A 166 0.36 4.40 18.14
C GLN A 166 0.60 2.96 18.62
N LEU A 167 1.44 2.19 17.93
CA LEU A 167 1.82 0.83 18.35
C LEU A 167 2.59 0.83 19.67
N TYR A 168 3.55 1.75 19.84
CA TYR A 168 4.25 1.94 21.12
C TYR A 168 3.32 2.38 22.24
N PHE A 169 2.30 3.21 21.95
CA PHE A 169 1.30 3.59 22.93
C PHE A 169 0.42 2.38 23.34
N ALA A 170 0.00 1.56 22.39
CA ALA A 170 -0.82 0.37 22.64
C ALA A 170 -0.07 -0.70 23.45
N GLN A 171 1.21 -0.92 23.13
CA GLN A 171 2.06 -1.94 23.76
C GLN A 171 2.76 -1.46 25.03
N GLY A 172 2.86 -0.14 25.26
CA GLY A 172 3.56 0.44 26.40
C GLY A 172 2.90 0.18 27.74
N SER A 173 3.69 0.19 28.82
CA SER A 173 3.19 0.08 30.20
C SER A 173 2.29 1.26 30.58
N ARG A 174 1.46 1.11 31.63
CA ARG A 174 0.60 2.19 32.15
C ARG A 174 1.38 3.50 32.38
N ARG A 175 2.62 3.42 32.88
CA ARG A 175 3.50 4.57 33.12
C ARG A 175 3.95 5.26 31.82
N SER A 176 4.22 4.49 30.76
CA SER A 176 4.60 5.02 29.44
C SER A 176 3.44 5.76 28.76
N ARG A 177 2.23 5.18 28.84
CA ARG A 177 1.01 5.81 28.30
C ARG A 177 0.65 7.10 29.02
N PHE A 178 0.81 7.13 30.34
CA PHE A 178 0.61 8.34 31.13
C PHE A 178 1.59 9.46 30.73
N ARG A 179 2.88 9.14 30.56
CA ARG A 179 3.87 10.12 30.09
C ARG A 179 3.59 10.63 28.68
N GLN A 180 3.16 9.78 27.75
CA GLN A 180 2.79 10.24 26.40
C GLN A 180 1.53 11.11 26.38
N ARG A 181 0.53 10.84 27.24
CA ARG A 181 -0.67 11.69 27.37
C ARG A 181 -0.37 13.05 28.00
N ASN A 182 0.59 13.11 28.92
CA ASN A 182 0.97 14.32 29.64
C ASN A 182 2.25 14.98 29.11
N ALA A 183 2.81 14.47 28.01
CA ALA A 183 3.85 15.19 27.30
C ALA A 183 3.17 16.44 26.74
N GLY A 184 3.55 17.61 27.27
CA GLY A 184 3.06 18.88 26.78
C GLY A 184 3.22 19.00 25.25
N PRO A 185 2.46 19.90 24.61
CA PRO A 185 2.62 20.14 23.18
C PRO A 185 4.11 20.36 22.88
N PRO A 186 4.67 19.72 21.83
CA PRO A 186 6.07 19.92 21.49
C PRO A 186 6.30 21.43 21.30
N GLU A 187 7.33 21.96 21.96
CA GLU A 187 7.71 23.36 21.80
C GLU A 187 7.82 23.67 20.31
N ARG A 188 7.10 24.71 19.88
CA ARG A 188 7.07 25.14 18.49
C ARG A 188 8.47 25.67 18.13
N SER A 189 9.34 24.82 17.59
CA SER A 189 10.57 25.28 16.97
C SER A 189 10.22 26.16 15.77
N SER A 190 10.65 27.43 15.78
CA SER A 190 10.30 28.47 14.79
C SER A 190 10.91 28.28 13.39
N THR A 191 11.48 27.11 13.12
CA THR A 191 12.11 26.74 11.85
C THR A 191 11.35 25.60 11.22
N ASP A 192 10.09 25.85 10.85
CA ASP A 192 9.31 24.90 10.06
C ASP A 192 9.59 25.11 8.55
N PRO A 193 10.37 24.24 7.89
CA PRO A 193 10.66 24.36 6.47
C PRO A 193 9.41 24.24 5.60
N PHE A 194 8.32 23.64 6.10
CA PHE A 194 7.04 23.55 5.39
C PHE A 194 6.41 24.91 5.11
N ARG A 195 6.57 25.87 6.03
CA ARG A 195 5.96 27.19 5.88
C ARG A 195 6.62 27.99 4.76
N LYS A 196 7.96 27.90 4.64
CA LYS A 196 8.71 28.49 3.52
C LYS A 196 8.34 27.86 2.18
N THR A 197 8.19 26.54 2.11
CA THR A 197 7.84 25.86 0.84
C THR A 197 6.41 26.17 0.40
N ILE A 198 5.46 26.31 1.33
CA ILE A 198 4.09 26.71 1.01
C ILE A 198 4.03 28.20 0.63
N GLU A 199 4.78 29.08 1.29
CA GLU A 199 4.87 30.50 0.91
C GLU A 199 5.53 30.69 -0.48
N GLU A 200 6.52 29.88 -0.85
CA GLU A 200 7.10 29.88 -2.21
C GLU A 200 6.15 29.33 -3.28
N LEU A 201 5.29 28.36 -2.94
CA LEU A 201 4.29 27.78 -3.85
C LEU A 201 3.05 28.66 -4.05
N VAL A 202 2.77 29.57 -3.11
CA VAL A 202 1.57 30.43 -3.11
C VAL A 202 1.86 31.81 -3.71
N GLN A 203 3.11 32.16 -4.06
CA GLN A 203 3.37 33.37 -4.85
C GLN A 203 3.04 33.14 -6.33
N PRO A 204 2.02 33.82 -6.90
CA PRO A 204 1.72 33.71 -8.31
C PRO A 204 2.76 34.50 -9.12
N ARG A 205 3.81 33.84 -9.60
CA ARG A 205 4.60 34.32 -10.75
C ARG A 205 3.92 33.87 -12.04
N ALA A 206 2.70 34.34 -12.28
CA ALA A 206 2.12 34.29 -13.61
C ALA A 206 2.50 35.59 -14.33
N ALA A 207 3.23 35.48 -15.43
CA ALA A 207 3.35 36.56 -16.39
C ALA A 207 1.95 36.85 -16.93
N VAL A 208 1.47 38.07 -16.72
CA VAL A 208 0.24 38.57 -17.34
C VAL A 208 0.51 38.70 -18.83
N ILE A 209 0.05 37.74 -19.63
CA ILE A 209 -0.01 37.88 -21.08
C ILE A 209 -1.28 38.69 -21.39
N ASP A 210 -1.09 39.94 -21.80
CA ASP A 210 -2.17 40.79 -22.29
C ASP A 210 -2.61 40.31 -23.68
N LEU A 211 -3.85 39.84 -23.79
CA LEU A 211 -4.50 39.39 -25.03
C LEU A 211 -5.63 40.33 -25.43
N SER A 212 -5.53 41.63 -25.12
CA SER A 212 -6.48 42.61 -25.62
C SER A 212 -5.99 43.27 -26.91
N SER A 213 -6.85 43.25 -27.93
CA SER A 213 -6.88 44.19 -29.07
C SER A 213 -6.20 43.76 -30.39
N HIS A 214 -6.61 42.61 -30.94
CA HIS A 214 -6.48 42.35 -32.38
C HIS A 214 -7.81 41.95 -33.02
N ARG A 215 -8.64 42.96 -33.30
CA ARG A 215 -9.65 42.95 -34.38
C ARG A 215 -10.33 44.31 -34.49
N GLN A 216 -10.00 45.08 -35.52
CA GLN A 216 -11.01 45.62 -36.44
C GLN A 216 -10.41 45.67 -37.85
N MET A 217 -11.01 44.86 -38.72
CA MET A 217 -10.96 44.97 -40.17
C MET A 217 -11.59 46.31 -40.59
N HIS A 218 -11.11 46.96 -41.65
CA HIS A 218 -11.86 47.14 -42.91
C HIS A 218 -11.30 48.26 -43.82
N THR A 219 -11.09 47.86 -45.09
CA THR A 219 -11.41 48.61 -46.33
C THR A 219 -10.50 49.76 -46.78
N ALA A 220 -9.69 49.49 -47.81
CA ALA A 220 -9.55 50.41 -48.96
C ALA A 220 -9.01 49.65 -50.17
N ALA A 221 -9.90 49.10 -51.00
CA ALA A 221 -9.63 48.82 -52.40
C ALA A 221 -10.63 49.63 -53.22
N ARG A 222 -10.15 50.63 -53.96
CA ARG A 222 -10.85 51.18 -55.12
C ARG A 222 -9.83 51.40 -56.23
N LEU A 223 -10.13 50.76 -57.36
CA LEU A 223 -9.39 50.76 -58.61
C LEU A 223 -9.35 52.15 -59.28
N VAL A 224 -8.21 52.41 -59.93
CA VAL A 224 -8.02 52.88 -61.32
C VAL A 224 -8.98 53.96 -61.85
N HIS A 225 -8.46 55.17 -62.06
CA HIS A 225 -8.22 55.78 -63.38
C HIS A 225 -7.37 57.04 -63.26
#